data_AF-A0A1Z9QUZ9-F1
#
_entry.id   AF-A0A1Z9QUZ9-F1
#
_cell.length_a   1.000
_cell.length_b   1.000
_cell.length_c   1.000
_cell.angle_alpha   90.00
_cell.angle_beta   90.00
_cell.angle_gamma   90.00
#
_symmetry.space_group_name_H-M   'P 1'
#
loop_
_entity.id
_entity.type
_entity.pdbx_description
1 polymer ?
#
loop_
_entity_poly.entity_id
_entity_poly.type
_entity_poly.pdbx_seq_one_letter_code
_entity_poly.pdbx_strand_id
1 'polypeptide(L)'
;MSTGSEANELDREVDASMRMFEKAQVGPAASLTPIKPSRILVVLDGSSQDDNTLASATFLREKFNTETLVLDARDGKTEQDEDLAVTRATEVSGARPIQRQDGDSYDAILAALKELSVDLLILPSPFGRSFENIGIDSAGTVMDVMLSRCPTPMIVMRRDDQQLRDCVQHIEMVVGSECEVEERAAAWSFGLAAESANVTLNLVLEKEQFENIRSIIEVIQPEAQIDAEKFSAALTKTHHSLHGAMAKTATTLGMNYALHPIAGEVAPPNSLDETKKLLMVLPLEVDDRFGQGFVQDRIRRSPHPVLIVSGHVPKTS
;
A
#
# COMPACT_ATOMS: atom_id res chain seq x y z
N MET A 1 7.52 8.68 -48.16
CA MET A 1 6.90 7.45 -47.64
C MET A 1 7.81 6.89 -46.56
N SER A 2 7.21 6.45 -45.45
CA SER A 2 7.74 5.56 -44.40
C SER A 2 8.91 6.04 -43.50
N THR A 3 8.59 6.71 -42.40
CA THR A 3 9.44 6.83 -41.20
C THR A 3 8.64 6.59 -39.90
N GLY A 4 7.56 5.80 -39.97
CA GLY A 4 6.62 5.60 -38.86
C GLY A 4 6.34 4.15 -38.47
N SER A 5 7.04 3.17 -39.05
CA SER A 5 6.81 1.73 -38.77
C SER A 5 7.82 1.15 -37.78
N GLU A 6 9.08 1.58 -37.78
CA GLU A 6 10.14 0.94 -36.98
C GLU A 6 10.00 1.18 -35.46
N ALA A 7 9.56 2.37 -35.03
CA ALA A 7 9.32 2.66 -33.60
C ALA A 7 8.16 1.83 -33.02
N ASN A 8 7.19 1.44 -33.86
CA ASN A 8 6.02 0.68 -33.45
C ASN A 8 6.27 -0.85 -33.46
N GLU A 9 7.32 -1.30 -34.16
CA GLU A 9 7.75 -2.71 -34.17
C GLU A 9 8.63 -3.02 -32.95
N LEU A 10 9.53 -2.12 -32.58
CA LEU A 10 10.35 -2.23 -31.36
C LEU A 10 9.49 -2.29 -30.08
N ASP A 11 8.52 -1.39 -29.92
CA ASP A 11 7.61 -1.42 -28.76
C ASP A 11 6.78 -2.72 -28.69
N ARG A 12 6.39 -3.27 -29.85
CA ARG A 12 5.65 -4.55 -29.92
C ARG A 12 6.53 -5.76 -29.68
N GLU A 13 7.78 -5.73 -30.12
CA GLU A 13 8.76 -6.79 -29.87
C GLU A 13 9.22 -6.81 -28.42
N VAL A 14 9.32 -5.64 -27.78
CA VAL A 14 9.57 -5.50 -26.33
C VAL A 14 8.37 -6.03 -25.54
N ASP A 15 7.14 -5.62 -25.88
CA ASP A 15 5.91 -6.16 -25.26
C ASP A 15 5.78 -7.68 -25.43
N ALA A 16 6.11 -8.20 -26.62
CA ALA A 16 6.07 -9.63 -26.91
C ALA A 16 7.17 -10.40 -26.15
N SER A 17 8.36 -9.80 -26.02
CA SER A 17 9.48 -10.37 -25.26
C SER A 17 9.21 -10.34 -23.77
N MET A 18 8.61 -9.27 -23.24
CA MET A 18 8.14 -9.19 -21.85
C MET A 18 7.07 -10.23 -21.57
N ARG A 19 6.07 -10.39 -22.45
CA ARG A 19 5.04 -11.44 -22.32
C ARG A 19 5.58 -12.86 -22.44
N MET A 20 6.61 -13.09 -23.26
CA MET A 20 7.29 -14.38 -23.32
C MET A 20 8.14 -14.62 -22.07
N PHE A 21 8.77 -13.59 -21.51
CA PHE A 21 9.54 -13.67 -20.26
C PHE A 21 8.62 -13.94 -19.05
N GLU A 22 7.45 -13.28 -18.99
CA GLU A 22 6.39 -13.50 -18.00
C GLU A 22 5.87 -14.96 -18.00
N LYS A 23 5.81 -15.62 -19.17
CA LYS A 23 5.34 -17.01 -19.27
C LYS A 23 6.43 -18.07 -19.11
N ALA A 24 7.68 -17.75 -19.43
CA ALA A 24 8.73 -18.76 -19.59
C ALA A 24 9.53 -19.06 -18.31
N GLN A 25 9.44 -18.24 -17.26
CA GLN A 25 10.31 -18.42 -16.09
C GLN A 25 9.63 -18.57 -14.75
N VAL A 26 8.30 -18.60 -14.61
CA VAL A 26 7.70 -18.86 -13.30
C VAL A 26 8.08 -20.28 -12.85
N GLY A 27 9.11 -20.41 -12.02
CA GLY A 27 9.51 -21.66 -11.40
C GLY A 27 8.38 -22.23 -10.53
N PRO A 28 8.61 -23.31 -9.77
CA PRO A 28 7.62 -23.84 -8.85
C PRO A 28 7.45 -22.92 -7.62
N ALA A 29 6.98 -21.69 -7.83
CA ALA A 29 6.53 -20.83 -6.75
C ALA A 29 5.20 -21.38 -6.20
N ALA A 30 5.03 -21.42 -4.89
CA ALA A 30 3.75 -21.72 -4.27
C ALA A 30 2.80 -20.53 -4.48
N SER A 31 1.50 -20.79 -4.59
CA SER A 31 0.51 -19.71 -4.50
C SER A 31 0.54 -19.14 -3.08
N LEU A 32 0.42 -17.82 -2.97
CA LEU A 32 0.24 -17.13 -1.70
C LEU A 32 -1.10 -17.54 -1.08
N THR A 33 -1.18 -17.53 0.25
CA THR A 33 -2.45 -17.67 0.95
C THR A 33 -3.00 -16.27 1.22
N PRO A 34 -4.12 -15.86 0.60
CA PRO A 34 -4.66 -14.51 0.77
C PRO A 34 -5.04 -14.22 2.22
N ILE A 35 -4.66 -13.04 2.74
CA ILE A 35 -4.95 -12.61 4.10
C ILE A 35 -6.20 -11.74 4.12
N LYS A 36 -7.21 -12.15 4.89
CA LYS A 36 -8.45 -11.40 5.06
C LYS A 36 -8.54 -10.91 6.51
N PRO A 37 -8.98 -9.66 6.74
CA PRO A 37 -9.17 -9.18 8.10
C PRO A 37 -10.34 -9.93 8.75
N SER A 38 -10.22 -10.24 10.04
CA SER A 38 -11.33 -10.78 10.85
C SER A 38 -11.81 -9.76 11.88
N ARG A 39 -10.89 -8.94 12.41
CA ARG A 39 -11.18 -7.85 13.33
C ARG A 39 -10.43 -6.59 12.91
N ILE A 40 -11.15 -5.47 12.84
CA ILE A 40 -10.60 -4.17 12.43
C ILE A 40 -10.79 -3.11 13.52
N LEU A 41 -9.84 -2.18 13.61
CA LEU A 41 -9.97 -0.94 14.37
C LEU A 41 -10.15 0.23 13.40
N VAL A 42 -11.25 0.95 13.54
CA VAL A 42 -11.53 2.20 12.82
C VAL A 42 -11.25 3.35 13.76
N VAL A 43 -10.37 4.25 13.34
CA VAL A 43 -10.02 5.45 14.10
C VAL A 43 -10.74 6.65 13.49
N LEU A 44 -11.40 7.42 14.35
CA LEU A 44 -12.05 8.68 14.02
C LEU A 44 -11.24 9.84 14.59
N ASP A 45 -11.05 10.88 13.79
CA ASP A 45 -10.30 12.08 14.16
C ASP A 45 -11.11 13.37 13.98
N GLY A 46 -12.39 13.27 13.61
CA GLY A 46 -13.29 14.39 13.37
C GLY A 46 -13.06 15.12 12.04
N SER A 47 -12.20 14.60 11.16
CA SER A 47 -12.00 15.12 9.81
C SER A 47 -13.08 14.62 8.84
N SER A 48 -13.09 15.13 7.60
CA SER A 48 -14.03 14.68 6.56
C SER A 48 -13.73 13.25 6.10
N GLN A 49 -12.53 12.74 6.36
CA GLN A 49 -12.13 11.38 6.00
C GLN A 49 -12.81 10.32 6.87
N ASP A 50 -13.36 10.68 8.04
CA ASP A 50 -14.08 9.75 8.94
C ASP A 50 -15.20 9.00 8.22
N ASP A 51 -15.96 9.68 7.35
CA ASP A 51 -17.05 9.08 6.57
C ASP A 51 -16.54 7.93 5.68
N ASN A 52 -15.38 8.13 5.04
CA ASN A 52 -14.78 7.10 4.19
C ASN A 52 -14.14 5.97 5.01
N THR A 53 -13.61 6.25 6.21
CA THR A 53 -13.13 5.19 7.12
C THR A 53 -14.27 4.26 7.56
N LEU A 54 -15.44 4.82 7.90
CA LEU A 54 -16.63 4.05 8.29
C LEU A 54 -17.25 3.31 7.10
N ALA A 55 -17.34 3.95 5.92
CA ALA A 55 -17.80 3.30 4.69
C ALA A 55 -16.91 2.09 4.33
N SER A 56 -15.59 2.21 4.54
CA SER A 56 -14.64 1.12 4.34
C SER A 56 -14.85 -0.01 5.33
N ALA A 57 -15.13 0.30 6.59
CA ALA A 57 -15.48 -0.70 7.60
C ALA A 57 -16.78 -1.45 7.27
N THR A 58 -17.81 -0.74 6.79
CA THR A 58 -19.05 -1.35 6.29
C THR A 58 -18.78 -2.28 5.12
N PHE A 59 -17.96 -1.86 4.15
CA PHE A 59 -17.55 -2.71 3.03
C PHE A 59 -16.84 -3.99 3.50
N LEU A 60 -15.89 -3.89 4.44
CA LEU A 60 -15.19 -5.06 4.98
C LEU A 60 -16.12 -5.97 5.78
N ARG A 61 -17.09 -5.41 6.50
CA ARG A 61 -18.14 -6.18 7.20
C ARG A 61 -18.97 -6.97 6.20
N GLU A 62 -19.43 -6.36 5.13
CA GLU A 62 -20.22 -7.03 4.08
C GLU A 62 -19.42 -8.14 3.39
N LYS A 63 -18.15 -7.88 3.10
CA LYS A 63 -17.30 -8.79 2.31
C LYS A 63 -16.72 -9.95 3.12
N PHE A 64 -16.32 -9.69 4.37
CA PHE A 64 -15.56 -10.65 5.18
C PHE A 64 -16.18 -10.92 6.55
N ASN A 65 -17.33 -10.30 6.88
CA ASN A 65 -17.97 -10.40 8.19
C ASN A 65 -17.05 -9.96 9.34
N THR A 66 -16.26 -8.90 9.13
CA THR A 66 -15.31 -8.38 10.13
C THR A 66 -15.99 -7.93 11.42
N GLU A 67 -15.38 -8.18 12.57
CA GLU A 67 -15.70 -7.44 13.81
C GLU A 67 -15.09 -6.03 13.71
N THR A 68 -15.88 -5.00 13.97
CA THR A 68 -15.43 -3.61 13.87
C THR A 68 -15.41 -2.94 15.24
N LEU A 69 -14.26 -2.40 15.61
CA LEU A 69 -14.07 -1.55 16.78
C LEU A 69 -13.92 -0.11 16.32
N VAL A 70 -14.55 0.84 17.00
CA VAL A 70 -14.47 2.26 16.64
C VAL A 70 -13.86 3.05 17.79
N LEU A 71 -12.84 3.85 17.49
CA LEU A 71 -12.12 4.69 18.44
C LEU A 71 -12.21 6.16 18.04
N ASP A 72 -12.71 7.00 18.93
CA ASP A 72 -12.57 8.45 18.83
C ASP A 72 -11.20 8.83 19.39
N ALA A 73 -10.25 9.15 18.51
CA ALA A 73 -8.87 9.41 18.89
C ALA A 73 -8.53 10.90 18.99
N ARG A 74 -9.49 11.81 18.71
CA ARG A 74 -9.28 13.27 18.70
C ARG A 74 -8.46 13.78 19.88
N ASP A 75 -7.45 14.60 19.59
CA ASP A 75 -6.71 15.33 20.62
C ASP A 75 -7.57 16.45 21.22
N GLY A 76 -7.39 16.70 22.52
CA GLY A 76 -8.07 17.80 23.22
C GLY A 76 -9.56 17.60 23.49
N LYS A 77 -10.09 16.38 23.28
CA LYS A 77 -11.45 16.01 23.68
C LYS A 77 -11.65 16.24 25.18
N THR A 78 -12.70 16.98 25.52
CA THR A 78 -13.14 17.22 26.89
C THR A 78 -14.29 16.28 27.26
N GLU A 79 -14.60 16.14 28.57
CA GLU A 79 -15.76 15.36 29.03
C GLU A 79 -17.11 15.87 28.50
N GLN A 80 -17.15 17.11 27.98
CA GLN A 80 -18.34 17.72 27.41
C GLN A 80 -18.50 17.42 25.93
N ASP A 81 -17.45 16.97 25.25
CA ASP A 81 -17.49 16.64 23.84
C ASP A 81 -18.14 15.28 23.64
N GLU A 82 -19.05 15.21 22.68
CA GLU A 82 -19.70 13.96 22.29
C GLU A 82 -18.66 12.96 21.79
N ASP A 83 -18.76 11.71 22.25
CA ASP A 83 -17.89 10.63 21.83
C ASP A 83 -18.27 10.13 20.45
N LEU A 84 -17.44 10.44 19.44
CA LEU A 84 -17.70 10.03 18.07
C LEU A 84 -17.74 8.51 17.92
N ALA A 85 -17.00 7.75 18.72
CA ALA A 85 -17.07 6.30 18.63
C ALA A 85 -18.45 5.80 19.02
N VAL A 86 -19.05 6.36 20.08
CA VAL A 86 -20.36 5.93 20.58
C VAL A 86 -21.45 6.25 19.57
N THR A 87 -21.43 7.44 18.98
CA THR A 87 -22.45 7.84 18.00
C THR A 87 -22.29 7.14 16.67
N ARG A 88 -21.06 7.14 16.13
CA ARG A 88 -20.79 6.69 14.76
C ARG A 88 -20.60 5.18 14.62
N ALA A 89 -20.31 4.45 15.71
CA ALA A 89 -20.27 2.98 15.64
C ALA A 89 -21.61 2.38 15.17
N THR A 90 -22.74 3.06 15.38
CA THR A 90 -24.05 2.59 14.93
C THR A 90 -24.21 2.58 13.41
N GLU A 91 -23.36 3.30 12.67
CA GLU A 91 -23.36 3.35 11.20
C GLU A 91 -22.82 2.06 10.57
N VAL A 92 -22.04 1.28 11.33
CA VAL A 92 -21.46 0.01 10.88
C VAL A 92 -22.14 -1.14 11.62
N SER A 93 -22.79 -2.04 10.89
CA SER A 93 -23.54 -3.15 11.49
C SER A 93 -22.66 -4.02 12.38
N GLY A 94 -23.03 -4.11 13.66
CA GLY A 94 -22.32 -4.93 14.66
C GLY A 94 -21.00 -4.33 15.15
N ALA A 95 -20.69 -3.08 14.80
CA ALA A 95 -19.53 -2.39 15.36
C ALA A 95 -19.77 -1.99 16.82
N ARG A 96 -18.69 -1.84 17.57
CA ARG A 96 -18.73 -1.40 18.97
C ARG A 96 -17.74 -0.26 19.22
N PRO A 97 -18.14 0.78 19.99
CA PRO A 97 -17.21 1.79 20.44
C PRO A 97 -16.21 1.20 21.43
N ILE A 98 -14.99 1.74 21.43
CA ILE A 98 -13.99 1.48 22.46
C ILE A 98 -13.63 2.76 23.18
N GLN A 99 -13.32 2.64 24.46
CA GLN A 99 -12.91 3.78 25.27
C GLN A 99 -11.50 4.22 24.90
N ARG A 100 -11.33 5.50 24.62
CA ARG A 100 -10.03 6.13 24.40
C ARG A 100 -9.22 6.12 25.71
N GLN A 101 -7.98 5.66 25.65
CA GLN A 101 -7.04 5.80 26.76
C GLN A 101 -6.44 7.22 26.80
N ASP A 102 -5.85 7.58 27.94
CA ASP A 102 -5.16 8.86 28.10
C ASP A 102 -3.90 8.96 27.23
N GLY A 103 -3.55 10.18 26.83
CA GLY A 103 -2.39 10.48 25.99
C GLY A 103 -2.74 11.14 24.66
N ASP A 104 -1.71 11.32 23.83
CA ASP A 104 -1.84 11.83 22.46
C ASP A 104 -2.57 10.81 21.58
N SER A 105 -3.16 11.25 20.46
CA SER A 105 -3.90 10.41 19.51
C SER A 105 -3.16 9.10 19.16
N TYR A 106 -1.86 9.19 18.83
CA TYR A 106 -1.08 8.01 18.46
C TYR A 106 -0.86 7.03 19.63
N ASP A 107 -0.73 7.52 20.86
CA ASP A 107 -0.57 6.66 22.04
C ASP A 107 -1.88 5.93 22.35
N ALA A 108 -3.03 6.61 22.22
CA ALA A 108 -4.34 5.99 22.38
C ALA A 108 -4.59 4.90 21.32
N ILE A 109 -4.22 5.15 20.06
CA ILE A 109 -4.32 4.16 18.98
C ILE A 109 -3.42 2.95 19.28
N LEU A 110 -2.14 3.17 19.57
CA LEU A 110 -1.18 2.09 19.85
C LEU A 110 -1.59 1.25 21.07
N ALA A 111 -2.14 1.88 22.12
CA ALA A 111 -2.67 1.18 23.28
C ALA A 111 -3.85 0.27 22.91
N ALA A 112 -4.80 0.78 22.12
CA ALA A 112 -5.92 -0.01 21.62
C ALA A 112 -5.46 -1.22 20.79
N LEU A 113 -4.49 -1.04 19.89
CA LEU A 113 -3.92 -2.13 19.08
C LEU A 113 -3.31 -3.24 19.95
N LYS A 114 -2.62 -2.86 21.03
CA LYS A 114 -1.97 -3.80 21.95
C LYS A 114 -2.97 -4.66 22.73
N GLU A 115 -4.12 -4.09 23.09
CA GLU A 115 -5.11 -4.76 23.95
C GLU A 115 -6.13 -5.58 23.16
N LEU A 116 -6.50 -5.15 21.96
CA LEU A 116 -7.72 -5.62 21.30
C LEU A 116 -7.49 -6.68 20.22
N SER A 117 -6.23 -7.07 19.97
CA SER A 117 -5.84 -8.11 18.99
C SER A 117 -6.54 -7.90 17.64
N VAL A 118 -6.28 -6.75 17.01
CA VAL A 118 -6.86 -6.37 15.73
C VAL A 118 -5.94 -6.76 14.57
N ASP A 119 -6.51 -7.15 13.43
CA ASP A 119 -5.77 -7.61 12.27
C ASP A 119 -5.44 -6.47 11.29
N LEU A 120 -6.25 -5.41 11.32
CA LEU A 120 -6.18 -4.28 10.41
C LEU A 120 -6.61 -3.00 11.13
N LEU A 121 -5.81 -1.96 10.97
CA LEU A 121 -6.15 -0.59 11.37
C LEU A 121 -6.67 0.19 10.16
N ILE A 122 -7.68 1.02 10.35
CA ILE A 122 -8.13 2.02 9.37
C ILE A 122 -8.08 3.38 10.05
N LEU A 123 -7.35 4.32 9.45
CA LEU A 123 -7.20 5.67 10.01
C LEU A 123 -7.17 6.75 8.93
N PRO A 124 -7.66 7.95 9.23
CA PRO A 124 -7.59 9.11 8.34
C PRO A 124 -6.18 9.71 8.25
N SER A 125 -5.86 10.34 7.12
CA SER A 125 -4.68 11.17 6.94
C SER A 125 -4.95 12.29 5.92
N PRO A 126 -4.51 13.55 6.17
CA PRO A 126 -3.83 14.03 7.37
C PRO A 126 -4.73 13.96 8.61
N PHE A 127 -4.13 13.62 9.76
CA PHE A 127 -4.89 13.37 10.99
C PHE A 127 -5.38 14.67 11.64
N GLY A 128 -6.63 14.68 12.09
CA GLY A 128 -7.37 15.78 12.71
C GLY A 128 -7.71 16.92 11.75
N ARG A 129 -7.49 16.73 10.43
CA ARG A 129 -7.60 17.82 9.47
C ARG A 129 -8.08 17.35 8.09
N SER A 130 -8.80 18.21 7.38
CA SER A 130 -9.24 17.91 6.01
C SER A 130 -8.08 17.92 5.02
N PHE A 131 -8.00 16.88 4.19
CA PHE A 131 -7.05 16.78 3.07
C PHE A 131 -7.16 17.98 2.12
N GLU A 132 -8.38 18.43 1.80
CA GLU A 132 -8.61 19.57 0.87
C GLU A 132 -7.96 20.87 1.38
N ASN A 133 -7.90 21.05 2.70
CA ASN A 133 -7.37 22.27 3.31
C ASN A 133 -5.84 22.31 3.39
N ILE A 134 -5.18 21.14 3.38
CA ILE A 134 -3.73 21.04 3.63
C ILE A 134 -2.97 20.60 2.39
N GLY A 135 -3.65 19.91 1.48
CA GLY A 135 -3.08 19.38 0.27
C GLY A 135 -2.18 18.16 0.50
N ILE A 136 -1.52 17.77 -0.57
CA ILE A 136 -0.79 16.52 -0.72
C ILE A 136 0.44 16.40 0.21
N ASP A 137 1.08 17.51 0.61
CA ASP A 137 2.39 17.41 1.28
C ASP A 137 2.34 16.99 2.77
N SER A 138 1.15 16.81 3.33
CA SER A 138 0.98 16.50 4.76
C SER A 138 0.44 15.11 5.03
N ALA A 139 1.20 14.35 5.83
CA ALA A 139 0.75 13.11 6.47
C ALA A 139 0.46 13.31 7.97
N GLY A 140 1.18 14.22 8.64
CA GLY A 140 1.01 14.58 10.06
C GLY A 140 1.78 13.68 11.03
N THR A 141 2.01 14.17 12.25
CA THR A 141 2.81 13.48 13.29
C THR A 141 2.26 12.11 13.67
N VAL A 142 0.93 11.94 13.68
CA VAL A 142 0.31 10.63 13.93
C VAL A 142 0.82 9.61 12.93
N MET A 143 0.88 9.95 11.63
CA MET A 143 1.38 9.04 10.61
C MET A 143 2.85 8.69 10.81
N ASP A 144 3.70 9.66 11.19
CA ASP A 144 5.13 9.41 11.44
C ASP A 144 5.33 8.40 12.59
N VAL A 145 4.54 8.53 13.66
CA VAL A 145 4.56 7.59 14.79
C VAL A 145 3.98 6.24 14.38
N MET A 146 2.89 6.20 13.61
CA MET A 146 2.28 4.95 13.19
C MET A 146 3.20 4.15 12.25
N LEU A 147 3.87 4.79 11.29
CA LEU A 147 4.83 4.11 10.41
C LEU A 147 6.03 3.52 11.19
N SER A 148 6.43 4.14 12.29
CA SER A 148 7.57 3.68 13.10
C SER A 148 7.21 2.70 14.22
N ARG A 149 5.95 2.63 14.66
CA ARG A 149 5.56 1.86 15.87
C ARG A 149 4.36 0.95 15.70
N CYS A 150 3.59 1.06 14.61
CA CYS A 150 2.39 0.25 14.43
C CYS A 150 2.76 -1.19 14.00
N PRO A 151 2.42 -2.21 14.80
CA PRO A 151 2.71 -3.60 14.47
C PRO A 151 1.68 -4.23 13.52
N THR A 152 0.57 -3.52 13.29
CA THR A 152 -0.59 -4.01 12.55
C THR A 152 -0.63 -3.35 11.17
N PRO A 153 -0.97 -4.11 10.10
CA PRO A 153 -1.29 -3.53 8.81
C PRO A 153 -2.31 -2.40 8.93
N MET A 154 -2.12 -1.31 8.19
CA MET A 154 -2.97 -0.13 8.30
C MET A 154 -3.40 0.37 6.92
N ILE A 155 -4.69 0.69 6.76
CA ILE A 155 -5.21 1.43 5.61
C ILE A 155 -5.36 2.90 6.02
N VAL A 156 -4.61 3.75 5.33
CA VAL A 156 -4.68 5.19 5.47
C VAL A 156 -5.67 5.75 4.47
N MET A 157 -6.73 6.39 4.97
CA MET A 157 -7.73 7.06 4.14
C MET A 157 -7.32 8.50 3.89
N ARG A 158 -6.99 8.82 2.63
CA ARG A 158 -6.50 10.15 2.22
C ARG A 158 -7.64 11.10 1.86
N ARG A 159 -8.55 10.65 1.01
CA ARG A 159 -9.68 11.44 0.50
C ARG A 159 -10.99 10.73 0.79
N ASP A 160 -12.06 11.50 0.85
CA ASP A 160 -13.43 11.00 1.05
C ASP A 160 -14.03 10.38 -0.23
N ASP A 161 -13.63 10.88 -1.40
CA ASP A 161 -14.10 10.43 -2.72
C ASP A 161 -13.42 9.16 -3.24
N GLN A 162 -12.39 8.65 -2.56
CA GLN A 162 -11.65 7.44 -2.94
C GLN A 162 -12.07 6.26 -2.06
N GLN A 163 -13.26 5.72 -2.31
CA GLN A 163 -13.83 4.64 -1.50
C GLN A 163 -13.08 3.32 -1.69
N LEU A 164 -12.79 2.63 -0.58
CA LEU A 164 -12.08 1.36 -0.59
C LEU A 164 -12.76 0.30 -1.47
N ARG A 165 -14.10 0.27 -1.49
CA ARG A 165 -14.92 -0.66 -2.30
C ARG A 165 -14.55 -0.61 -3.78
N ASP A 166 -14.32 0.59 -4.31
CA ASP A 166 -13.98 0.81 -5.72
C ASP A 166 -12.48 0.62 -5.96
N CYS A 167 -11.67 1.07 -5.01
CA CYS A 167 -10.22 0.96 -5.05
C CYS A 167 -9.72 -0.48 -5.09
N VAL A 168 -10.37 -1.44 -4.42
CA VAL A 168 -9.92 -2.85 -4.43
C VAL A 168 -10.15 -3.60 -5.76
N GLN A 169 -10.72 -2.94 -6.77
CA GLN A 169 -10.79 -3.44 -8.15
C GLN A 169 -9.43 -3.33 -8.86
N HIS A 170 -8.60 -2.37 -8.45
CA HIS A 170 -7.26 -2.13 -8.99
C HIS A 170 -6.29 -1.99 -7.82
N ILE A 171 -5.44 -2.98 -7.63
CA ILE A 171 -4.47 -2.98 -6.54
C ILE A 171 -3.08 -2.81 -7.12
N GLU A 172 -2.36 -1.81 -6.65
CA GLU A 172 -0.98 -1.54 -7.05
C GLU A 172 -0.06 -1.72 -5.84
N MET A 173 0.65 -2.84 -5.82
CA MET A 173 1.72 -3.06 -4.85
C MET A 173 2.99 -2.39 -5.35
N VAL A 174 3.53 -1.45 -4.58
CA VAL A 174 4.71 -0.67 -4.96
C VAL A 174 5.87 -1.05 -4.04
N VAL A 175 6.94 -1.57 -4.64
CA VAL A 175 8.15 -2.00 -3.94
C VAL A 175 9.31 -1.10 -4.35
N GLY A 176 9.84 -0.35 -3.39
CA GLY A 176 10.98 0.56 -3.59
C GLY A 176 12.35 -0.10 -3.43
N SER A 177 12.41 -1.16 -2.63
CA SER A 177 13.60 -1.91 -2.27
C SER A 177 13.20 -3.30 -1.79
N GLU A 178 14.14 -4.25 -1.83
CA GLU A 178 13.93 -5.58 -1.24
C GLU A 178 13.49 -5.46 0.22
N CYS A 179 12.47 -6.22 0.58
CA CYS A 179 11.80 -6.13 1.87
C CYS A 179 11.20 -7.48 2.27
N GLU A 180 11.52 -7.97 3.46
CA GLU A 180 11.08 -9.27 4.00
C GLU A 180 9.55 -9.37 4.14
N VAL A 181 8.84 -8.23 4.15
CA VAL A 181 7.37 -8.22 4.29
C VAL A 181 6.62 -8.18 2.97
N GLU A 182 7.30 -8.23 1.83
CA GLU A 182 6.70 -8.24 0.49
C GLU A 182 5.68 -9.37 0.28
N GLU A 183 6.03 -10.62 0.61
CA GLU A 183 5.11 -11.74 0.44
C GLU A 183 3.83 -11.58 1.25
N ARG A 184 3.95 -11.04 2.47
CA ARG A 184 2.81 -10.74 3.32
C ARG A 184 1.98 -9.58 2.78
N ALA A 185 2.63 -8.55 2.23
CA ALA A 185 1.94 -7.45 1.57
C ALA A 185 1.17 -7.94 0.34
N ALA A 186 1.77 -8.79 -0.49
CA ALA A 186 1.09 -9.43 -1.61
C ALA A 186 -0.08 -10.31 -1.16
N ALA A 187 0.07 -11.06 -0.08
CA ALA A 187 -1.02 -11.85 0.49
C ALA A 187 -2.20 -10.99 0.96
N TRP A 188 -1.95 -9.82 1.54
CA TRP A 188 -2.99 -8.83 1.85
C TRP A 188 -3.63 -8.24 0.58
N SER A 189 -2.84 -7.91 -0.44
CA SER A 189 -3.34 -7.43 -1.74
C SER A 189 -4.37 -8.38 -2.32
N PHE A 190 -4.03 -9.68 -2.46
CA PHE A 190 -4.96 -10.69 -2.96
C PHE A 190 -6.13 -10.96 -2.02
N GLY A 191 -5.96 -10.78 -0.71
CA GLY A 191 -7.01 -10.99 0.26
C GLY A 191 -8.10 -9.92 0.23
N LEU A 192 -7.70 -8.67 -0.03
CA LEU A 192 -8.61 -7.52 -0.14
C LEU A 192 -9.20 -7.35 -1.55
N ALA A 193 -8.50 -7.82 -2.59
CA ALA A 193 -8.91 -7.77 -3.99
C ALA A 193 -10.38 -8.14 -4.21
N ALA A 194 -11.08 -7.36 -5.03
CA ALA A 194 -12.40 -7.73 -5.54
C ALA A 194 -12.33 -8.96 -6.46
N GLU A 195 -13.48 -9.56 -6.75
CA GLU A 195 -13.57 -10.61 -7.76
C GLU A 195 -13.08 -10.08 -9.10
N SER A 196 -12.19 -10.83 -9.76
CA SER A 196 -11.57 -10.44 -11.04
C SER A 196 -10.83 -9.09 -11.02
N ALA A 197 -10.32 -8.67 -9.86
CA ALA A 197 -9.50 -7.46 -9.76
C ALA A 197 -8.21 -7.54 -10.61
N ASN A 198 -7.68 -6.36 -10.92
CA ASN A 198 -6.36 -6.19 -11.52
C ASN A 198 -5.34 -5.94 -10.40
N VAL A 199 -4.34 -6.81 -10.28
CA VAL A 199 -3.25 -6.68 -9.30
C VAL A 199 -1.94 -6.42 -10.03
N THR A 200 -1.27 -5.32 -9.71
CA THR A 200 -0.01 -4.95 -10.35
C THR A 200 1.10 -4.93 -9.31
N LEU A 201 2.24 -5.56 -9.62
CA LEU A 201 3.49 -5.38 -8.88
C LEU A 201 4.35 -4.34 -9.59
N ASN A 202 4.50 -3.17 -8.98
CA ASN A 202 5.35 -2.09 -9.46
C ASN A 202 6.69 -2.14 -8.70
N LEU A 203 7.77 -2.49 -9.38
CA LEU A 203 9.13 -2.42 -8.83
C LEU A 203 9.70 -1.04 -9.16
N VAL A 204 9.65 -0.11 -8.20
CA VAL A 204 10.01 1.28 -8.41
C VAL A 204 11.41 1.55 -7.89
N LEU A 205 12.27 2.12 -8.72
CA LEU A 205 13.55 2.66 -8.28
C LEU A 205 13.49 4.19 -8.33
N GLU A 206 13.85 4.87 -7.25
CA GLU A 206 13.90 6.33 -7.28
C GLU A 206 14.97 6.82 -8.25
N LYS A 207 14.72 7.95 -8.92
CA LYS A 207 15.61 8.48 -9.95
C LYS A 207 17.01 8.76 -9.41
N GLU A 208 17.11 9.33 -8.21
CA GLU A 208 18.39 9.61 -7.58
C GLU A 208 19.16 8.32 -7.28
N GLN A 209 18.48 7.27 -6.82
CA GLN A 209 19.11 5.96 -6.61
C GLN A 209 19.60 5.34 -7.91
N PHE A 210 18.80 5.42 -8.97
CA PHE A 210 19.21 4.98 -10.31
C PHE A 210 20.50 5.67 -10.76
N GLU A 211 20.54 7.00 -10.66
CA GLU A 211 21.69 7.81 -11.05
C GLU A 211 22.92 7.50 -10.19
N ASN A 212 22.74 7.29 -8.89
CA ASN A 212 23.82 6.92 -7.96
C ASN A 212 24.39 5.52 -8.26
N ILE A 213 23.53 4.51 -8.42
CA ILE A 213 23.97 3.14 -8.71
C ILE A 213 24.65 3.09 -10.08
N ARG A 214 24.09 3.76 -11.10
CA ARG A 214 24.70 3.84 -12.42
C ARG A 214 26.10 4.45 -12.34
N SER A 215 26.26 5.57 -11.63
CA SER A 215 27.54 6.25 -11.47
C SER A 215 28.58 5.37 -10.77
N ILE A 216 28.18 4.60 -9.75
CA ILE A 216 29.09 3.68 -9.05
C ILE A 216 29.56 2.56 -9.98
N ILE A 217 28.65 1.96 -10.76
CA ILE A 217 29.02 0.85 -11.64
C ILE A 217 29.86 1.32 -12.82
N GLU A 218 29.58 2.50 -13.38
CA GLU A 218 30.42 3.12 -14.41
C GLU A 218 31.86 3.39 -13.91
N VAL A 219 32.06 3.59 -12.61
CA VAL A 219 33.41 3.70 -12.01
C VAL A 219 34.07 2.34 -11.83
N ILE A 220 33.34 1.31 -11.38
CA ILE A 220 33.88 -0.02 -11.11
C ILE A 220 34.14 -0.80 -12.42
N GLN A 221 33.27 -0.65 -13.40
CA GLN A 221 33.32 -1.27 -14.71
C GLN A 221 33.05 -0.20 -15.79
N PRO A 222 34.07 0.55 -16.22
CA PRO A 222 33.92 1.63 -17.20
C PRO A 222 33.35 1.18 -18.56
N GLU A 223 33.47 -0.10 -18.87
CA GLU A 223 32.93 -0.69 -20.11
C GLU A 223 31.49 -1.20 -19.95
N ALA A 224 30.95 -1.25 -18.73
CA ALA A 224 29.57 -1.63 -18.47
C ALA A 224 28.65 -0.42 -18.67
N GLN A 225 28.04 -0.30 -19.86
CA GLN A 225 26.89 0.58 -20.05
C GLN A 225 25.66 -0.06 -19.40
N ILE A 226 25.18 0.54 -18.30
CA ILE A 226 23.91 0.15 -17.71
C ILE A 226 22.83 1.14 -18.11
N ASP A 227 21.92 0.65 -18.93
CA ASP A 227 20.68 1.31 -19.31
C ASP A 227 19.52 0.87 -18.38
N ALA A 228 18.38 1.52 -18.53
CA ALA A 228 17.19 1.22 -17.74
C ALA A 228 16.68 -0.22 -17.95
N GLU A 229 16.91 -0.81 -19.11
CA GLU A 229 16.46 -2.18 -19.45
C GLU A 229 17.23 -3.24 -18.66
N LYS A 230 18.56 -3.16 -18.63
CA LYS A 230 19.39 -4.09 -17.85
C LYS A 230 19.09 -4.01 -16.35
N PHE A 231 18.81 -2.82 -15.84
CA PHE A 231 18.36 -2.64 -14.45
C PHE A 231 16.98 -3.24 -14.21
N SER A 232 16.02 -3.02 -15.11
CA SER A 232 14.67 -3.60 -15.01
C SER A 232 14.70 -5.13 -15.01
N ALA A 233 15.56 -5.72 -15.85
CA ALA A 233 15.81 -7.16 -15.86
C ALA A 233 16.43 -7.66 -14.55
N ALA A 234 17.35 -6.89 -13.96
CA ALA A 234 17.93 -7.22 -12.66
C ALA A 234 16.89 -7.16 -11.53
N LEU A 235 16.06 -6.11 -11.47
CA LEU A 235 14.98 -5.98 -10.48
C LEU A 235 13.98 -7.13 -10.59
N THR A 236 13.60 -7.48 -11.82
CA THR A 236 12.71 -8.62 -12.09
C THR A 236 13.34 -9.94 -11.62
N LYS A 237 14.64 -10.13 -11.84
CA LYS A 237 15.37 -11.31 -11.40
C LYS A 237 15.43 -11.42 -9.88
N THR A 238 15.67 -10.30 -9.20
CA THR A 238 15.65 -10.22 -7.73
C THR A 238 14.30 -10.62 -7.16
N HIS A 239 13.20 -10.10 -7.72
CA HIS A 239 11.84 -10.34 -7.22
C HIS A 239 11.15 -11.54 -7.91
N HIS A 240 11.94 -12.43 -8.52
CA HIS A 240 11.41 -13.52 -9.34
C HIS A 240 10.45 -14.44 -8.55
N SER A 241 10.81 -14.77 -7.30
CA SER A 241 9.98 -15.61 -6.43
C SER A 241 8.64 -14.95 -6.11
N LEU A 242 8.65 -13.67 -5.75
CA LEU A 242 7.44 -12.90 -5.47
C LEU A 242 6.55 -12.80 -6.71
N HIS A 243 7.13 -12.40 -7.84
CA HIS A 243 6.43 -12.34 -9.13
C HIS A 243 5.73 -13.68 -9.45
N GLY A 244 6.46 -14.78 -9.31
CA GLY A 244 5.92 -16.12 -9.57
C GLY A 244 4.78 -16.50 -8.63
N ALA A 245 4.93 -16.19 -7.33
CA ALA A 245 3.90 -16.46 -6.34
C ALA A 245 2.63 -15.62 -6.61
N MET A 246 2.78 -14.34 -6.94
CA MET A 246 1.66 -13.45 -7.28
C MET A 246 0.94 -13.90 -8.56
N ALA A 247 1.68 -14.19 -9.64
CA ALA A 247 1.10 -14.66 -10.91
C ALA A 247 0.29 -15.96 -10.74
N LYS A 248 0.82 -16.90 -9.96
CA LYS A 248 0.12 -18.16 -9.66
C LYS A 248 -1.10 -17.94 -8.78
N THR A 249 -1.02 -17.04 -7.82
CA THR A 249 -2.16 -16.66 -6.95
C THR A 249 -3.26 -16.03 -7.78
N ALA A 250 -2.94 -15.06 -8.65
CA ALA A 250 -3.89 -14.43 -9.55
C ALA A 250 -4.59 -15.46 -10.45
N THR A 251 -3.82 -16.37 -11.06
CA THR A 251 -4.36 -17.46 -11.88
C THR A 251 -5.31 -18.36 -11.08
N THR A 252 -4.93 -18.71 -9.85
CA THR A 252 -5.74 -19.57 -8.96
C THR A 252 -7.05 -18.89 -8.55
N LEU A 253 -7.04 -17.56 -8.39
CA LEU A 253 -8.20 -16.77 -7.97
C LEU A 253 -9.01 -16.18 -9.14
N GLY A 254 -8.61 -16.42 -10.40
CA GLY A 254 -9.27 -15.85 -11.57
C GLY A 254 -9.13 -14.32 -11.68
N MET A 255 -8.01 -13.77 -11.24
CA MET A 255 -7.66 -12.35 -11.27
C MET A 255 -6.62 -12.06 -12.35
N ASN A 256 -6.48 -10.79 -12.73
CA ASN A 256 -5.44 -10.35 -13.65
C ASN A 256 -4.21 -9.91 -12.85
N TYR A 257 -3.02 -10.23 -13.37
CA TYR A 257 -1.77 -9.82 -12.77
C TYR A 257 -0.78 -9.29 -13.81
N ALA A 258 -0.07 -8.22 -13.45
CA ALA A 258 0.99 -7.62 -14.25
C ALA A 258 2.20 -7.26 -13.38
N LEU A 259 3.40 -7.33 -13.97
CA LEU A 259 4.65 -6.86 -13.37
C LEU A 259 5.14 -5.64 -14.16
N HIS A 260 5.37 -4.53 -13.48
CA HIS A 260 5.97 -3.34 -14.08
C HIS A 260 7.25 -2.95 -13.33
N PRO A 261 8.43 -3.20 -13.91
CA PRO A 261 9.66 -2.56 -13.44
C PRO A 261 9.68 -1.10 -13.92
N ILE A 262 9.70 -0.16 -12.97
CA ILE A 262 9.57 1.28 -13.22
C ILE A 262 10.85 1.98 -12.75
N ALA A 263 11.60 2.57 -13.69
CA ALA A 263 12.71 3.45 -13.37
C ALA A 263 12.20 4.89 -13.18
N GLY A 264 12.24 5.38 -11.94
CA GLY A 264 11.83 6.74 -11.57
C GLY A 264 10.34 6.90 -11.24
N GLU A 265 9.99 7.98 -10.52
CA GLU A 265 8.64 8.17 -9.96
C GLU A 265 7.53 8.47 -10.99
N VAL A 266 7.90 8.84 -12.23
CA VAL A 266 6.98 9.41 -13.24
C VAL A 266 6.75 8.46 -14.43
N ALA A 267 7.34 7.26 -14.41
CA ALA A 267 7.11 6.31 -15.49
C ALA A 267 5.69 5.70 -15.38
N PRO A 268 4.93 5.62 -16.49
CA PRO A 268 3.59 5.04 -16.46
C PRO A 268 3.59 3.56 -16.03
N PRO A 269 2.54 3.09 -15.33
CA PRO A 269 1.39 3.87 -14.85
C PRO A 269 1.75 4.74 -13.63
N ASN A 270 1.35 6.02 -13.65
CA ASN A 270 1.45 6.88 -12.48
C ASN A 270 0.38 6.47 -11.46
N SER A 271 0.81 5.84 -10.37
CA SER A 271 -0.04 5.41 -9.24
C SER A 271 -0.61 6.56 -8.40
N LEU A 272 -0.26 7.81 -8.72
CA LEU A 272 -0.71 9.01 -8.02
C LEU A 272 -1.78 9.80 -8.79
N ASP A 273 -2.28 9.25 -9.91
CA ASP A 273 -3.32 9.85 -10.73
C ASP A 273 -4.69 9.76 -10.04
N GLU A 274 -5.17 10.87 -9.47
CA GLU A 274 -6.43 10.94 -8.72
C GLU A 274 -7.68 10.55 -9.52
N THR A 275 -7.61 10.56 -10.86
CA THR A 275 -8.73 10.14 -11.72
C THR A 275 -8.97 8.64 -11.65
N LYS A 276 -7.98 7.87 -11.19
CA LYS A 276 -8.08 6.43 -10.98
C LYS A 276 -8.64 6.12 -9.59
N LYS A 277 -9.28 4.95 -9.47
CA LYS A 277 -9.66 4.34 -8.19
C LYS A 277 -8.80 3.09 -8.02
N LEU A 278 -7.82 3.15 -7.13
CA LEU A 278 -6.92 2.05 -6.82
C LEU A 278 -6.61 1.98 -5.33
N LEU A 279 -6.22 0.81 -4.84
CA LEU A 279 -5.61 0.64 -3.53
C LEU A 279 -4.09 0.52 -3.73
N MET A 280 -3.33 1.46 -3.17
CA MET A 280 -1.87 1.36 -3.15
C MET A 280 -1.45 0.50 -1.97
N VAL A 281 -0.56 -0.48 -2.20
CA VAL A 281 -0.04 -1.38 -1.17
C VAL A 281 1.46 -1.19 -1.03
N LEU A 282 1.90 -0.87 0.18
CA LEU A 282 3.29 -0.56 0.51
C LEU A 282 3.80 -1.52 1.58
N PRO A 283 4.73 -2.43 1.25
CA PRO A 283 5.48 -3.17 2.27
C PRO A 283 6.41 -2.22 3.02
N LEU A 284 6.52 -2.39 4.34
CA LEU A 284 7.40 -1.57 5.17
C LEU A 284 8.16 -2.43 6.19
N GLU A 285 9.49 -2.40 6.11
CA GLU A 285 10.33 -2.81 7.23
C GLU A 285 10.48 -1.64 8.19
N VAL A 286 9.99 -1.81 9.42
CA VAL A 286 9.92 -0.72 10.39
C VAL A 286 11.32 -0.23 10.79
N ASP A 287 12.35 -1.08 10.70
CA ASP A 287 13.72 -0.74 11.08
C ASP A 287 14.53 -0.11 9.91
N ASP A 288 13.99 -0.12 8.69
CA ASP A 288 14.62 0.51 7.53
C ASP A 288 14.18 1.97 7.34
N ARG A 289 15.12 2.89 7.59
CA ARG A 289 14.89 4.33 7.42
C ARG A 289 14.64 4.71 5.96
N PHE A 290 15.22 3.99 5.01
CA PHE A 290 15.03 4.28 3.60
C PHE A 290 13.59 3.92 3.18
N GLY A 291 13.15 2.69 3.47
CA GLY A 291 11.78 2.23 3.26
C GLY A 291 10.74 3.11 3.95
N GLN A 292 11.00 3.58 5.18
CA GLN A 292 10.12 4.55 5.85
C GLN A 292 9.97 5.85 5.05
N GLY A 293 11.07 6.43 4.57
CA GLY A 293 11.05 7.66 3.78
C GLY A 293 10.27 7.48 2.47
N PHE A 294 10.51 6.38 1.76
CA PHE A 294 9.79 6.02 0.55
C PHE A 294 8.27 5.90 0.79
N VAL A 295 7.88 5.14 1.81
CA VAL A 295 6.47 4.94 2.17
C VAL A 295 5.81 6.26 2.58
N GLN A 296 6.50 7.09 3.36
CA GLN A 296 6.01 8.39 3.78
C GLN A 296 5.78 9.34 2.59
N ASP A 297 6.70 9.38 1.63
CA ASP A 297 6.54 10.17 0.41
C ASP A 297 5.31 9.72 -0.40
N ARG A 298 5.15 8.40 -0.59
CA ARG A 298 3.98 7.84 -1.29
C ARG A 298 2.68 8.17 -0.59
N ILE A 299 2.61 8.11 0.74
CA ILE A 299 1.41 8.48 1.49
C ILE A 299 1.08 9.96 1.28
N ARG A 300 2.08 10.85 1.36
CA ARG A 300 1.88 12.29 1.14
C ARG A 300 1.29 12.51 -0.25
N ARG A 301 1.97 12.03 -1.29
CA ARG A 301 1.57 12.32 -2.67
C ARG A 301 0.32 11.55 -3.13
N SER A 302 -0.02 10.44 -2.49
CA SER A 302 -1.14 9.60 -2.92
C SER A 302 -2.49 10.25 -2.60
N PRO A 303 -3.38 10.37 -3.59
CA PRO A 303 -4.79 10.70 -3.36
C PRO A 303 -5.60 9.47 -2.90
N HIS A 304 -5.07 8.26 -3.09
CA HIS A 304 -5.78 7.00 -2.88
C HIS A 304 -5.64 6.45 -1.45
N PRO A 305 -6.51 5.53 -1.01
CA PRO A 305 -6.26 4.69 0.13
C PRO A 305 -4.92 3.97 0.00
N VAL A 306 -4.14 3.96 1.07
CA VAL A 306 -2.82 3.32 1.12
C VAL A 306 -2.82 2.26 2.20
N LEU A 307 -2.65 1.00 1.82
CA LEU A 307 -2.38 -0.10 2.74
C LEU A 307 -0.87 -0.18 3.01
N ILE A 308 -0.47 0.03 4.26
CA ILE A 308 0.90 -0.24 4.72
C ILE A 308 0.91 -1.56 5.46
N VAL A 309 1.81 -2.46 5.06
CA VAL A 309 2.02 -3.75 5.72
C VAL A 309 3.38 -3.73 6.41
N SER A 310 3.38 -3.40 7.70
CA SER A 310 4.59 -3.18 8.50
C SER A 310 5.08 -4.43 9.21
N GLY A 311 6.37 -4.75 9.12
CA GLY A 311 7.00 -5.81 9.93
C GLY A 311 8.39 -5.43 10.39
N HIS A 312 8.88 -6.17 11.38
CA HIS A 312 10.22 -6.03 11.91
C HIS A 312 11.09 -7.14 11.35
N VAL A 313 12.33 -6.80 11.01
CA VAL A 313 13.36 -7.82 10.78
C VAL A 313 13.56 -8.54 12.11
N PRO A 314 13.45 -9.88 12.17
CA PRO A 314 13.73 -10.61 13.40
C PRO A 314 15.14 -10.25 13.88
N LYS A 315 15.28 -9.80 15.13
CA LYS A 315 16.62 -9.63 15.72
C LYS A 315 17.30 -10.99 15.73
N THR A 316 18.28 -11.18 14.86
CA THR A 316 19.19 -12.32 14.92
C THR A 316 19.82 -12.32 16.30
N SER A 317 19.48 -13.35 17.09
CA SER A 317 20.02 -13.58 18.43
C SER A 317 21.22 -14.50 18.36
#